data_AF-E0UPJ9-F1
#
_entry.id   AF-E0UPJ9-F1
#
_cell.length_a   1.000
_cell.length_b   1.000
_cell.length_c   1.000
_cell.angle_alpha   90.00
_cell.angle_beta   90.00
_cell.angle_gamma   90.00
#
_symmetry.space_group_name_H-M   'P 1'
#
loop_
_entity.id
_entity.type
_entity.pdbx_description
1 polymer ?
#
loop_
_entity_poly.entity_id
_entity_poly.type
_entity_poly.pdbx_seq_one_letter_code
_entity_poly.pdbx_strand_id
1 'polypeptide(L)'
;MNNKFLFPGLAALFLAIMGIYFLVNPSYEKSIEAQYYYKIGDYEEAYKVANEAFSIDVYNRMASTIMAQSKTSIKYKKYIDQAKQYMTEINQIAAKDTISDADRARIKLMSEIMVDSYKKLAPSVITDNKLVREAAKYYSDFEKLLEKVNK
;
A
#
# COMPACT_ATOMS: atom_id res chain seq x y z
N MET A 1 -20.86 9.15 51.95
CA MET A 1 -20.95 9.72 50.58
C MET A 1 -21.44 8.64 49.64
N ASN A 2 -22.56 8.87 48.95
CA ASN A 2 -23.14 7.90 48.01
C ASN A 2 -22.20 7.78 46.79
N ASN A 3 -21.36 6.74 46.78
CA ASN A 3 -20.30 6.55 45.79
C ASN A 3 -20.81 6.14 44.39
N LYS A 4 -22.13 6.04 44.21
CA LYS A 4 -22.79 5.58 42.97
C LYS A 4 -22.53 6.48 41.76
N PHE A 5 -22.25 7.76 41.99
CA PHE A 5 -22.00 8.74 40.91
C PHE A 5 -20.53 9.14 40.75
N LEU A 6 -19.67 8.77 41.71
CA LEU A 6 -18.25 9.13 41.68
C LEU A 6 -17.54 8.45 40.50
N PHE A 7 -17.67 7.12 40.37
CA PHE A 7 -17.00 6.37 39.30
C PHE A 7 -17.52 6.72 37.90
N PRO A 8 -18.84 6.84 37.64
CA PRO A 8 -19.33 7.31 36.35
C PRO A 8 -18.87 8.73 36.02
N GLY A 9 -18.87 9.64 37.00
CA GLY A 9 -18.39 11.01 36.83
C GLY A 9 -16.90 11.07 36.46
N LEU A 10 -16.05 10.29 37.15
CA LEU A 10 -14.63 10.15 36.82
C LEU A 10 -14.42 9.56 35.42
N ALA A 11 -15.16 8.52 35.05
CA ALA A 11 -15.06 7.92 33.72
C ALA A 11 -15.44 8.92 32.61
N ALA A 12 -16.52 9.68 32.79
CA ALA A 12 -16.93 10.72 31.86
C ALA A 12 -15.86 11.83 31.74
N LEU A 13 -15.26 12.24 32.85
CA LEU A 13 -14.17 13.22 32.86
C LEU A 13 -12.94 12.71 32.10
N PHE A 14 -12.53 11.46 32.31
CA PHE A 14 -11.42 10.85 31.57
C PHE A 14 -11.70 10.80 30.08
N LEU A 15 -12.91 10.42 29.67
CA LEU A 15 -13.31 10.42 28.26
C LEU A 15 -13.29 11.82 27.66
N ALA A 16 -13.72 12.85 28.41
CA ALA A 16 -13.67 14.24 27.96
C ALA A 16 -12.22 14.71 27.76
N ILE A 17 -11.31 14.39 28.68
CA ILE A 17 -9.88 14.71 28.57
C ILE A 17 -9.27 14.02 27.34
N MET A 18 -9.56 12.74 27.12
CA MET A 18 -9.09 12.00 25.96
C MET A 18 -9.62 12.59 24.65
N GLY A 19 -10.90 12.97 24.60
CA GLY A 19 -11.51 13.60 23.44
C GLY A 19 -10.89 14.96 23.12
N ILE A 20 -10.68 15.80 24.14
CA ILE A 20 -10.00 17.10 23.97
C ILE A 20 -8.57 16.87 23.46
N TYR A 21 -7.82 15.96 24.06
CA TYR A 21 -6.45 15.65 23.63
C TYR A 21 -6.40 15.22 22.15
N PHE A 22 -7.31 14.36 21.72
CA PHE A 22 -7.42 13.95 20.32
C PHE A 22 -7.70 15.14 19.39
N LEU A 23 -8.53 16.10 19.80
CA LEU A 23 -8.91 17.25 18.98
C LEU A 23 -7.82 18.33 18.90
N VAL A 24 -7.01 18.52 19.96
CA VAL A 24 -6.00 19.59 20.00
C VAL A 24 -4.59 19.12 19.64
N ASN A 25 -4.33 17.81 19.67
CA ASN A 25 -2.99 17.30 19.38
C ASN A 25 -2.73 17.27 17.86
N PRO A 26 -1.73 18.04 17.36
CA PRO A 26 -1.45 18.15 15.92
C PRO A 26 -1.04 16.83 15.27
N SER A 27 -0.57 15.85 16.05
CA SER A 27 -0.31 14.49 15.54
C SER A 27 -1.58 13.81 15.01
N TYR A 28 -2.71 13.98 15.70
CA TYR A 28 -3.98 13.37 15.28
C TYR A 28 -4.61 14.07 14.09
N GLU A 29 -4.50 15.40 14.01
CA GLU A 29 -4.88 16.18 12.83
C GLU A 29 -4.14 15.68 11.58
N LYS A 30 -2.80 15.61 11.64
CA LYS A 30 -1.98 15.08 10.54
C LYS A 30 -2.29 13.62 10.22
N SER A 31 -2.66 12.81 11.22
CA SER A 31 -3.07 11.42 10.98
C SER A 31 -4.34 11.35 10.14
N ILE A 32 -5.30 12.25 10.36
CA ILE A 32 -6.53 12.33 9.56
C ILE A 32 -6.21 12.77 8.13
N GLU A 33 -5.31 13.74 7.96
CA GLU A 33 -4.82 14.17 6.65
C GLU A 33 -4.11 13.02 5.90
N ALA A 34 -3.21 12.30 6.57
CA ALA A 34 -2.56 11.12 6.00
C ALA A 34 -3.57 10.04 5.60
N GLN A 35 -4.62 9.84 6.40
CA GLN A 35 -5.71 8.91 6.10
C GLN A 35 -6.49 9.33 4.85
N TYR A 36 -6.67 10.63 4.63
CA TYR A 36 -7.29 11.16 3.43
C TYR A 36 -6.45 10.83 2.19
N TYR A 37 -5.16 11.16 2.20
CA TYR A 37 -4.24 10.83 1.10
C TYR A 37 -4.22 9.34 0.80
N TYR A 38 -4.20 8.50 1.83
CA TYR A 38 -4.25 7.04 1.67
C TYR A 38 -5.53 6.60 0.95
N LYS A 39 -6.69 7.16 1.32
CA LYS A 39 -7.99 6.79 0.74
C LYS A 39 -8.13 7.20 -0.73
N ILE A 40 -7.50 8.29 -1.15
CA ILE A 40 -7.49 8.72 -2.56
C ILE A 40 -6.40 8.03 -3.39
N GLY A 41 -5.57 7.18 -2.76
CA GLY A 41 -4.52 6.41 -3.44
C GLY A 41 -3.18 7.14 -3.60
N ASP A 42 -3.01 8.29 -2.93
CA ASP A 42 -1.73 9.00 -2.86
C ASP A 42 -0.90 8.46 -1.68
N TYR A 43 -0.34 7.27 -1.88
CA TYR A 43 0.36 6.55 -0.81
C TYR A 43 1.69 7.19 -0.42
N GLU A 44 2.34 7.94 -1.31
CA GLU A 44 3.61 8.62 -0.98
C GLU A 44 3.35 9.80 -0.05
N GLU A 45 2.37 10.66 -0.37
CA GLU A 45 2.02 11.77 0.51
C GLU A 45 1.41 11.24 1.83
N ALA A 46 0.57 10.20 1.77
CA ALA A 46 0.06 9.54 2.97
C ALA A 46 1.17 9.02 3.89
N TYR A 47 2.23 8.43 3.33
CA TYR A 47 3.37 7.96 4.12
C TYR A 47 4.12 9.13 4.76
N LYS A 48 4.38 10.18 3.98
CA LYS A 48 5.09 11.38 4.45
C LYS A 48 4.35 12.04 5.62
N VAL A 49 3.07 12.36 5.44
CA VAL A 49 2.26 13.01 6.48
C VAL A 49 2.08 12.12 7.71
N ALA A 50 1.89 10.80 7.53
CA ALA A 50 1.82 9.86 8.65
C ALA A 50 3.15 9.78 9.43
N ASN A 51 4.28 9.84 8.74
CA ASN A 51 5.60 9.85 9.38
C ASN A 51 5.85 11.15 10.16
N GLU A 52 5.39 12.30 9.66
CA GLU A 52 5.38 13.56 10.41
C GLU A 52 4.51 13.45 11.67
N ALA A 53 3.27 12.95 11.54
CA ALA A 53 2.37 12.72 12.66
C ALA A 53 2.99 11.83 13.74
N PHE A 54 3.61 10.71 13.32
CA PHE A 54 4.27 9.76 14.22
C PHE A 54 5.50 10.37 14.90
N SER A 55 6.20 11.29 14.23
CA SER A 55 7.36 11.99 14.82
C SER A 55 6.95 12.99 15.90
N ILE A 56 5.74 13.57 15.79
CA ILE A 56 5.16 14.44 16.83
C ILE A 56 4.73 13.63 18.05
N ASP A 57 4.11 12.46 17.82
CA ASP A 57 3.69 11.55 18.89
C ASP A 57 3.85 10.08 18.45
N VAL A 58 4.88 9.44 19.00
CA VAL A 58 5.22 8.04 18.70
C VAL A 58 4.20 7.04 19.25
N TYR A 59 3.30 7.46 20.14
CA TYR A 59 2.20 6.63 20.64
C TYR A 59 0.92 6.76 19.82
N ASN A 60 0.90 7.66 18.82
CA ASN A 60 -0.22 7.77 17.91
C ASN A 60 -0.30 6.54 17.00
N ARG A 61 -1.14 5.58 17.42
CA ARG A 61 -1.41 4.34 16.69
C ARG A 61 -2.01 4.57 15.31
N MET A 62 -2.76 5.66 15.12
CA MET A 62 -3.34 6.00 13.82
C MET A 62 -2.23 6.33 12.81
N ALA A 63 -1.32 7.23 13.19
CA ALA A 63 -0.14 7.58 12.39
C ALA A 63 0.70 6.33 12.07
N SER A 64 1.02 5.52 13.09
CA SER A 64 1.79 4.29 12.90
C SER A 64 1.13 3.31 11.93
N THR A 65 -0.20 3.17 12.01
CA THR A 65 -0.95 2.25 11.14
C THR A 65 -0.92 2.75 9.71
N ILE A 66 -1.26 4.02 9.47
CA ILE A 66 -1.29 4.60 8.12
C ILE A 66 0.11 4.57 7.50
N MET A 67 1.16 4.86 8.27
CA MET A 67 2.54 4.76 7.80
C MET A 67 2.89 3.34 7.30
N ALA A 68 2.54 2.30 8.07
CA ALA A 68 2.78 0.92 7.67
C ALA A 68 1.96 0.50 6.43
N GLN A 69 0.70 0.95 6.38
CA GLN A 69 -0.19 0.71 5.24
C GLN A 69 0.36 1.36 3.97
N SER A 70 0.64 2.67 4.02
CA SER A 70 1.17 3.45 2.90
C SER A 70 2.48 2.87 2.38
N LYS A 71 3.42 2.53 3.28
CA LYS A 71 4.69 1.90 2.91
C LYS A 71 4.51 0.61 2.12
N THR A 72 3.51 -0.18 2.50
CA THR A 72 3.20 -1.43 1.81
C THR A 72 2.52 -1.15 0.47
N SER A 73 1.52 -0.27 0.44
CA SER A 73 0.81 0.14 -0.77
C SER A 73 1.75 0.74 -1.84
N ILE A 74 2.77 1.50 -1.45
CA ILE A 74 3.81 2.01 -2.37
C ILE A 74 4.52 0.86 -3.09
N LYS A 75 4.88 -0.23 -2.39
CA LYS A 75 5.54 -1.38 -3.01
C LYS A 75 4.64 -2.06 -4.04
N TYR A 76 3.36 -2.24 -3.71
CA TYR A 76 2.39 -2.81 -4.65
C TYR A 76 2.18 -1.90 -5.87
N LYS A 77 2.05 -0.59 -5.66
CA LYS A 77 1.92 0.37 -6.76
C LYS A 77 3.12 0.31 -7.71
N LYS A 78 4.34 0.32 -7.18
CA LYS A 78 5.58 0.17 -7.98
C LYS A 78 5.59 -1.12 -8.79
N TYR A 79 5.20 -2.24 -8.19
CA TYR A 79 5.07 -3.51 -8.91
C TYR A 79 4.06 -3.43 -10.07
N ILE A 80 2.86 -2.88 -9.80
CA ILE A 80 1.80 -2.74 -10.80
C ILE A 80 2.22 -1.80 -11.94
N ASP A 81 2.89 -0.70 -11.62
CA ASP A 81 3.34 0.27 -12.63
C ASP A 81 4.41 -0.36 -13.54
N GLN A 82 5.35 -1.12 -12.97
CA GLN A 82 6.32 -1.90 -13.74
C GLN A 82 5.64 -2.98 -14.59
N ALA A 83 4.63 -3.67 -14.03
CA ALA A 83 3.85 -4.68 -14.76
C ALA A 83 3.18 -4.08 -16.00
N LYS A 84 2.58 -2.89 -15.85
CA LYS A 84 1.94 -2.15 -16.94
C LYS A 84 2.95 -1.79 -18.02
N GLN A 85 4.09 -1.23 -17.62
CA GLN A 85 5.15 -0.87 -18.55
C GLN A 85 5.63 -2.09 -19.36
N TYR A 86 5.99 -3.19 -18.69
CA TYR A 86 6.43 -4.40 -19.39
C TYR A 86 5.35 -5.00 -20.27
N MET A 87 4.08 -4.98 -19.85
CA MET A 87 2.99 -5.46 -20.68
C MET A 87 2.85 -4.62 -21.96
N THR A 88 3.03 -3.30 -21.89
CA THR A 88 3.07 -2.43 -23.07
C THR A 88 4.22 -2.80 -23.99
N GLU A 89 5.43 -3.00 -23.45
CA GLU A 89 6.60 -3.40 -24.25
C GLU A 89 6.42 -4.77 -24.91
N ILE A 90 5.87 -5.75 -24.17
CA ILE A 90 5.56 -7.09 -24.69
C ILE A 90 4.52 -7.02 -25.81
N ASN A 91 3.47 -6.22 -25.65
CA ASN A 91 2.46 -6.03 -26.69
C ASN A 91 3.04 -5.39 -27.95
N GLN A 92 3.97 -4.45 -27.82
CA GLN A 92 4.69 -3.88 -28.97
C GLN A 92 5.54 -4.93 -29.69
N ILE A 93 6.20 -5.82 -28.94
CA ILE A 93 6.95 -6.95 -29.52
C ILE A 93 6.01 -7.93 -30.24
N ALA A 94 4.88 -8.27 -29.60
CA ALA A 94 3.90 -9.21 -30.14
C ALA A 94 3.18 -8.69 -31.39
N ALA A 95 3.15 -7.37 -31.59
CA ALA A 95 2.57 -6.74 -32.77
C ALA A 95 3.51 -6.73 -34.00
N LYS A 96 4.77 -7.16 -33.86
CA LYS A 96 5.69 -7.29 -35.00
C LYS A 96 5.25 -8.44 -35.91
N ASP A 97 5.46 -8.30 -37.22
CA ASP A 97 5.15 -9.35 -38.21
C ASP A 97 5.89 -10.66 -37.93
N THR A 98 7.09 -10.58 -37.36
CA THR A 98 7.88 -11.73 -36.91
C THR A 98 8.51 -11.45 -35.56
N ILE A 99 8.47 -12.44 -34.67
CA ILE A 99 9.09 -12.39 -33.34
C ILE A 99 10.44 -13.09 -33.41
N SER A 100 11.52 -12.33 -33.21
CA SER A 100 12.88 -12.84 -33.20
C SER A 100 13.20 -13.61 -31.92
N ASP A 101 14.31 -14.35 -31.90
CA ASP A 101 14.79 -15.01 -30.68
C ASP A 101 15.20 -14.00 -29.60
N ALA A 102 15.74 -12.85 -30.01
CA ALA A 102 16.04 -11.74 -29.10
C ALA A 102 14.76 -11.16 -28.47
N ASP A 103 13.69 -11.05 -29.24
CA ASP A 103 12.37 -10.64 -28.75
C ASP A 103 11.80 -11.64 -27.74
N ARG A 104 11.86 -12.95 -28.04
CA ARG A 104 11.49 -14.01 -27.09
C ARG A 104 12.29 -13.92 -25.80
N ALA A 105 13.62 -13.77 -25.89
CA ALA A 105 14.49 -13.64 -24.72
C ALA A 105 14.13 -12.41 -23.85
N ARG A 106 13.77 -11.28 -24.48
CA ARG A 106 13.31 -10.09 -23.76
C ARG A 106 12.00 -10.32 -23.02
N ILE A 107 11.00 -10.92 -23.67
CA ILE A 107 9.71 -11.24 -23.02
C ILE A 107 9.93 -12.19 -21.84
N LYS A 108 10.79 -13.21 -22.01
CA LYS A 108 11.17 -14.13 -20.94
C LYS A 108 11.75 -13.39 -19.74
N LEU A 109 12.76 -12.55 -19.97
CA LEU A 109 13.43 -11.79 -18.91
C LEU A 109 12.45 -10.90 -18.14
N MET A 110 11.60 -10.14 -18.83
CA MET A 110 10.57 -9.31 -18.18
C MET A 110 9.62 -10.16 -17.32
N SER A 111 9.20 -11.32 -17.84
CA SER A 111 8.28 -12.21 -17.14
C SER A 111 8.92 -12.82 -15.89
N GLU A 112 10.18 -13.25 -15.97
CA GLU A 112 10.95 -13.74 -14.82
C GLU A 112 11.09 -12.65 -13.73
N ILE A 113 11.43 -11.42 -14.14
CA ILE A 113 11.53 -10.28 -13.22
C ILE A 113 10.21 -10.05 -12.48
N MET A 114 9.07 -10.09 -13.19
CA MET A 114 7.76 -9.86 -12.56
C MET A 114 7.37 -10.99 -11.61
N VAL A 115 7.54 -12.25 -12.03
CA VAL A 115 7.25 -13.42 -11.18
C VAL A 115 8.08 -13.38 -9.89
N ASP A 116 9.38 -13.08 -9.98
CA ASP A 116 10.25 -13.04 -8.81
C ASP A 116 10.05 -11.79 -7.94
N SER A 117 9.66 -10.66 -8.53
CA SER A 117 9.34 -9.45 -7.78
C SER A 117 8.05 -9.61 -6.97
N TYR A 118 7.05 -10.31 -7.50
CA TYR A 118 5.80 -10.58 -6.78
C TYR A 118 6.02 -11.41 -5.51
N LYS A 119 6.86 -12.45 -5.57
CA LYS A 119 7.23 -13.28 -4.41
C LYS A 119 7.86 -12.48 -3.27
N LYS A 120 8.44 -11.31 -3.57
CA LYS A 120 9.06 -10.39 -2.60
C LYS A 120 8.06 -9.36 -2.04
N LEU A 121 6.83 -9.30 -2.56
CA LEU A 121 5.76 -8.48 -1.96
C LEU A 121 5.29 -9.17 -0.68
N ALA A 122 5.50 -8.48 0.45
CA ALA A 122 5.07 -8.99 1.75
C ALA A 122 3.53 -9.04 1.78
N PRO A 123 2.91 -10.20 2.05
CA PRO A 123 1.47 -10.28 2.26
C PRO A 123 1.12 -9.47 3.50
N SER A 124 0.09 -8.62 3.40
CA SER A 124 -0.30 -7.72 4.47
C SER A 124 -1.81 -7.52 4.48
N VAL A 125 -2.43 -7.80 5.63
CA VAL A 125 -3.88 -7.67 5.85
C VAL A 125 -4.32 -6.20 5.82
N ILE A 126 -3.38 -5.27 6.00
CA ILE A 126 -3.67 -3.84 6.13
C ILE A 126 -3.55 -3.07 4.79
N THR A 127 -3.19 -3.73 3.69
CA THR A 127 -3.00 -3.12 2.36
C THR A 127 -4.31 -2.98 1.58
N ASP A 128 -4.40 -2.00 0.68
CA ASP A 128 -5.56 -1.85 -0.21
C ASP A 128 -5.80 -3.13 -1.03
N ASN A 129 -6.96 -3.77 -0.81
CA ASN A 129 -7.41 -4.96 -1.50
C ASN A 129 -7.48 -4.81 -3.03
N LYS A 130 -7.62 -3.58 -3.55
CA LYS A 130 -7.55 -3.32 -4.98
C LYS A 130 -6.13 -3.56 -5.51
N LEU A 131 -5.12 -3.01 -4.84
CA LEU A 131 -3.71 -3.21 -5.19
C LEU A 131 -3.31 -4.68 -5.12
N VAL A 132 -3.72 -5.37 -4.05
CA VAL A 132 -3.41 -6.80 -3.88
C VAL A 132 -3.98 -7.63 -5.02
N ARG A 133 -5.25 -7.41 -5.38
CA ARG A 133 -5.92 -8.13 -6.48
C ARG A 133 -5.32 -7.79 -7.84
N GLU A 134 -5.01 -6.53 -8.10
CA GLU A 134 -4.41 -6.10 -9.37
C GLU A 134 -2.99 -6.68 -9.53
N ALA A 135 -2.17 -6.64 -8.48
CA ALA A 135 -0.85 -7.25 -8.51
C ALA A 135 -0.91 -8.77 -8.73
N ALA A 136 -1.86 -9.46 -8.07
CA ALA A 136 -2.08 -10.90 -8.25
C ALA A 136 -2.51 -11.24 -9.69
N LYS A 137 -3.33 -10.38 -10.31
CA LYS A 137 -3.73 -10.55 -11.71
C LYS A 137 -2.51 -10.46 -12.63
N TYR A 138 -1.71 -9.39 -12.49
CA TYR A 138 -0.49 -9.24 -13.30
C TYR A 138 0.49 -10.39 -13.09
N TYR A 139 0.67 -10.84 -11.84
CA TYR A 139 1.48 -12.00 -11.54
C TYR A 139 1.04 -13.24 -12.34
N SER A 140 -0.26 -13.57 -12.32
CA SER A 140 -0.80 -14.70 -13.09
C SER A 140 -0.62 -14.52 -14.60
N ASP A 141 -0.79 -13.30 -15.12
CA ASP A 141 -0.62 -13.01 -16.54
C ASP A 141 0.86 -13.20 -16.97
N PHE A 142 1.82 -12.77 -16.15
CA PHE A 142 3.25 -12.97 -16.39
C PHE A 142 3.70 -14.43 -16.22
N GLU A 143 3.13 -15.19 -15.28
CA GLU A 143 3.37 -16.64 -15.20
C GLU A 143 2.97 -17.34 -16.50
N LYS A 144 1.77 -17.05 -17.02
CA LYS A 144 1.28 -17.63 -18.28
C LYS A 144 2.15 -17.23 -19.48
N LEU A 145 2.65 -15.99 -19.50
CA LEU A 145 3.57 -15.54 -20.55
C LEU A 145 4.89 -16.29 -20.47
N LEU A 146 5.45 -16.44 -19.28
CA LEU A 146 6.70 -17.17 -19.06
C LEU A 146 6.59 -18.64 -19.48
N GLU A 147 5.48 -19.30 -19.14
CA GLU A 147 5.20 -20.67 -19.58
C GLU A 147 5.15 -20.81 -21.11
N LYS A 148 4.56 -19.83 -21.81
CA LYS A 148 4.44 -19.85 -23.27
C LYS A 148 5.78 -19.63 -23.97
N VAL A 149 6.64 -18.77 -23.43
CA VAL A 149 7.94 -18.44 -24.04
C VAL A 149 9.01 -19.51 -23.75
N ASN A 150 8.78 -20.35 -22.74
CA ASN A 150 9.66 -21.48 -22.42
C ASN A 150 9.31 -22.78 -23.17
N LYS A 151 8.20 -22.82 -23.92
CA LYS A 151 7.83 -23.94 -24.82
C LYS A 151 8.36 -23.69 -26.22
#